data_AF-A0A233SM70-F1
#
_entry.id   AF-A0A233SM70-F1
#
_cell.length_a   1.000
_cell.length_b   1.000
_cell.length_c   1.000
_cell.angle_alpha   90.00
_cell.angle_beta   90.00
_cell.angle_gamma   90.00
#
_symmetry.space_group_name_H-M   'P 1'
#
loop_
_entity.id
_entity.type
_entity.pdbx_description
1 polymer ?
#
loop_
_entity_poly.entity_id
_entity_poly.type
_entity_poly.pdbx_seq_one_letter_code
_entity_poly.pdbx_strand_id
1 'polypeptide(L)' 'MSVSPTAPIRVEKGEATEEELAALAVLLLSRTALAGSGAEPASPGTTSWRPHAFHAPHSWQRS' A
#
# COMPACT_ATOMS: atom_id res chain seq x y z
N MET A 1 14.34 -12.51 -23.91
CA MET A 1 13.17 -12.45 -22.99
C MET A 1 13.11 -11.04 -22.45
N SER A 2 12.19 -10.20 -22.93
CA SER A 2 12.04 -8.82 -22.43
C SER A 2 11.27 -8.88 -21.12
N VAL A 3 11.90 -8.47 -20.02
CA VAL A 3 11.20 -8.30 -18.73
C VAL A 3 10.46 -6.98 -18.84
N SER A 4 9.15 -7.02 -19.09
CA SER A 4 8.33 -5.82 -18.95
C SER A 4 8.48 -5.31 -17.51
N PRO A 5 8.84 -4.04 -17.30
CA PRO A 5 9.00 -3.50 -15.95
C PRO A 5 7.64 -3.60 -15.24
N THR A 6 7.63 -4.32 -14.11
CA THR A 6 6.48 -4.35 -13.22
C THR A 6 6.20 -2.92 -12.77
N ALA A 7 4.97 -2.45 -13.00
CA ALA A 7 4.57 -1.11 -12.55
C ALA A 7 4.76 -1.00 -11.03
N PRO A 8 5.33 0.11 -10.51
CA PRO A 8 5.63 0.26 -9.09
C PRO A 8 4.37 0.34 -8.22
N ILE A 9 3.22 0.63 -8.82
CA ILE A 9 1.91 0.70 -8.17
C ILE A 9 0.91 -0.06 -9.03
N ARG A 10 0.12 -0.95 -8.42
CA ARG A 10 -0.96 -1.68 -9.08
C ARG A 10 -2.30 -1.00 -8.82
N VAL A 11 -3.04 -0.69 -9.89
CA VAL A 11 -4.39 -0.12 -9.83
C VAL A 11 -5.39 -1.27 -9.97
N GLU A 12 -6.23 -1.51 -8.96
CA GLU A 12 -7.20 -2.62 -8.98
C GLU A 12 -8.52 -2.26 -9.68
N LYS A 13 -8.87 -0.97 -9.73
CA LYS A 13 -10.09 -0.45 -10.36
C LYS A 13 -9.86 0.95 -10.91
N GLY A 14 -10.39 1.21 -12.10
CA GLY A 14 -10.22 2.49 -12.79
C GLY A 14 -8.83 2.66 -13.39
N GLU A 15 -8.59 3.82 -13.96
CA GLU A 15 -7.28 4.24 -14.47
C GLU A 15 -6.76 5.38 -13.60
N ALA A 16 -5.47 5.37 -13.30
CA ALA A 16 -4.81 6.47 -12.59
C ALA A 16 -4.18 7.41 -13.61
N THR A 17 -4.41 8.71 -13.43
CA THR A 17 -3.72 9.72 -14.22
C THR A 17 -2.25 9.85 -13.78
N GLU A 18 -1.40 10.39 -14.65
CA GLU A 18 0.02 10.63 -14.32
C GLU A 18 0.17 11.55 -13.10
N GLU A 19 -0.70 12.57 -12.98
CA GLU A 19 -0.74 13.50 -11.86
C GLU A 19 -1.05 12.79 -10.53
N GLU A 20 -2.03 11.88 -10.53
CA GLU A 20 -2.38 11.11 -9.33
C GLU A 20 -1.26 10.16 -8.92
N LEU A 21 -0.57 9.54 -9.90
CA LEU A 21 0.60 8.70 -9.62
C LEU A 21 1.76 9.53 -9.05
N ALA A 22 2.00 10.73 -9.57
CA ALA A 22 3.01 11.65 -9.06
C ALA A 22 2.68 12.09 -7.62
N ALA A 23 1.43 12.44 -7.34
CA ALA A 23 0.98 12.79 -6.00
C ALA A 23 1.18 11.64 -5.00
N LEU A 24 0.85 10.42 -5.39
CA LEU A 24 1.10 9.23 -4.57
C LEU A 24 2.59 9.01 -4.33
N ALA A 25 3.44 9.18 -5.35
CA ALA A 25 4.89 9.07 -5.19
C ALA A 25 5.43 10.09 -4.18
N VAL A 26 5.03 11.36 -4.29
CA VAL A 26 5.41 12.43 -3.35
C VAL A 26 4.95 12.08 -1.92
N LEU A 27 3.72 11.61 -1.77
CA LEU A 27 3.17 11.25 -0.46
C LEU A 27 3.95 10.09 0.19
N LEU A 28 4.25 9.05 -0.59
CA LEU A 28 5.04 7.91 -0.11
C LEU A 28 6.46 8.34 0.28
N LEU A 29 7.13 9.13 -0.56
CA LEU A 29 8.48 9.61 -0.30
C LEU A 29 8.54 10.55 0.91
N SER A 30 7.52 11.40 1.08
CA SER A 30 7.39 12.28 2.25
C SER A 30 7.21 11.46 3.53
N ARG A 31 6.38 10.39 3.46
CA ARG A 31 6.16 9.49 4.60
C ARG A 31 7.43 8.71 4.96
N THR A 32 8.21 8.25 3.98
CA THR A 32 9.48 7.56 4.27
C THR A 32 10.52 8.52 4.86
N ALA A 33 10.57 9.78 4.40
CA ALA A 33 11.44 10.80 4.99
C ALA A 33 11.12 11.06 6.46
N LEU A 34 9.82 11.03 6.83
CA LEU A 34 9.37 11.18 8.22
C LEU A 34 9.57 9.93 9.08
N ALA A 35 9.73 8.75 8.46
CA ALA A 35 9.83 7.50 9.19
C ALA A 35 11.14 7.36 9.98
N GLY A 36 12.23 8.02 9.60
CA GLY A 36 13.51 8.00 10.34
C GLY A 36 14.16 6.60 10.48
N SER A 37 15.48 6.55 10.63
CA SER A 37 16.20 5.30 10.88
C SER A 37 15.93 4.81 12.30
N GLY A 38 14.93 3.93 12.48
CA GLY A 38 14.63 3.32 13.77
C GLY A 38 13.19 3.47 14.24
N ALA A 39 12.28 4.04 13.45
CA ALA A 39 10.86 3.81 13.71
C ALA A 39 10.57 2.34 13.37
N GLU A 40 10.50 1.51 14.41
CA GLU A 40 9.85 0.21 14.31
C GLU A 40 8.49 0.43 13.65
N PRO A 41 8.15 -0.30 12.57
CA PRO A 41 6.82 -0.21 12.00
C PRO A 41 5.87 -0.50 13.16
N ALA A 42 5.07 0.50 13.55
CA ALA A 42 4.13 0.36 14.64
C ALA A 42 3.33 -0.91 14.35
N SER A 43 3.56 -1.95 15.16
CA SER A 43 2.90 -3.24 14.98
C SER A 43 1.42 -2.91 14.83
N PRO A 44 0.76 -3.27 13.71
CA PRO A 44 -0.54 -2.75 13.37
C PRO A 44 -1.42 -2.90 14.60
N GLY A 45 -1.75 -1.75 15.20
CA GLY A 45 -2.34 -1.72 16.53
C GLY A 45 -3.51 -2.68 16.52
N THR A 46 -3.51 -3.65 17.45
CA THR A 46 -4.62 -4.58 17.59
C THR A 46 -5.86 -3.74 17.53
N THR A 47 -6.74 -4.02 16.59
CA THR A 47 -7.96 -3.26 16.33
C THR A 47 -8.92 -3.48 17.50
N SER A 48 -8.53 -3.03 18.69
CA SER A 48 -9.19 -3.29 19.97
C SER A 48 -10.55 -2.63 20.05
N TRP A 49 -10.77 -1.60 19.23
CA TRP A 49 -12.07 -0.99 19.00
C TRP A 49 -12.98 -1.80 18.08
N ARG A 50 -12.46 -2.81 17.37
CA ARG A 50 -13.28 -3.69 16.53
C ARG A 50 -13.82 -4.84 17.38
N PRO A 51 -15.15 -5.07 17.39
CA PRO A 51 -15.74 -6.18 18.12
C PRO A 51 -15.41 -7.56 17.51
N HIS A 52 -14.92 -7.59 16.27
CA HIS A 52 -14.55 -8.82 15.56
C HIS A 52 -13.17 -8.69 14.93
N ALA A 53 -12.42 -9.79 14.92
CA ALA A 53 -11.14 -9.88 14.21
C ALA A 53 -11.33 -9.53 12.73
N PHE A 54 -10.37 -8.80 12.16
CA PHE A 54 -10.34 -8.52 10.72
C PHE A 54 -10.27 -9.85 9.95
N HIS A 55 -11.37 -10.23 9.30
CA HIS A 55 -11.36 -11.26 8.27
C HIS A 55 -11.06 -10.58 6.94
N ALA A 56 -9.86 -10.83 6.40
CA ALA A 56 -9.55 -10.44 5.04
C ALA A 56 -10.60 -11.05 4.10
N PRO A 57 -11.23 -10.28 3.20
CA PRO A 57 -12.13 -10.83 2.21
C PRO A 57 -11.39 -11.94 1.45
N HIS A 58 -11.96 -13.16 1.44
CA HIS A 58 -11.41 -14.32 0.69
C HIS A 58 -11.38 -14.12 -0.84
N SER A 59 -11.61 -12.90 -1.33
CA SER A 59 -11.74 -12.55 -2.75
C SER A 59 -10.41 -12.42 -3.51
N TRP A 60 -9.26 -12.52 -2.84
CA TRP A 60 -7.95 -12.20 -3.46
C TRP A 60 -7.03 -13.39 -3.69
N GLN A 61 -7.34 -14.56 -3.14
CA GLN A 61 -6.58 -15.77 -3.45
C GLN A 61 -7.25 -16.49 -4.62
N ARG A 62 -6.84 -16.16 -5.85
CA ARG A 62 -7.07 -17.06 -6.99
C ARG A 62 -6.24 -18.33 -6.75
N SER A 63 -6.89 -19.49 -6.79
CA SER A 63 -6.25 -20.78 -7.07
C SER A 63 -5.47 -20.73 -8.37
#